data_AF-A0A831TU16-F1
#
_entry.id   AF-A0A831TU16-F1
#
_cell.length_a   1.000
_cell.length_b   1.000
_cell.length_c   1.000
_cell.angle_alpha   90.00
_cell.angle_beta   90.00
_cell.angle_gamma   90.00
#
_symmetry.space_group_name_H-M   'P 1'
#
loop_
_entity.id
_entity.type
_entity.pdbx_description
1 polymer ?
#
loop_
_entity_poly.entity_id
_entity_poly.type
_entity_poly.pdbx_seq_one_letter_code
_entity_poly.pdbx_strand_id
1 'polypeptide(L)'
;MSLKGGLVVCLAAILVSQALLATSTKGSRYEFIQERVGSDRLILRLIDWQSERLLWTRSVREVARVAWSQDENTLAVLILTGERRPSALYPRFRLVTWRAGERVREHARLRLLKSEGFLQLEWSPNGSRLLVRSAPSFGNLDQDVGVLWCFDLRSGREERIAGGVTRAVWLSARRIRYWQWTGREVPDPENPGLYRFEEVMKEHRCR
;
A
#
# COMPACT_ATOMS: atom_id res chain seq x y z
N MET A 1 7.29 -59.43 31.32
CA MET A 1 6.27 -58.36 31.26
C MET A 1 6.79 -57.16 32.04
N SER A 2 7.32 -56.15 31.35
CA SER A 2 7.54 -54.80 31.89
C SER A 2 7.64 -53.86 30.69
N LEU A 3 6.71 -52.93 30.59
CA LEU A 3 6.63 -51.93 29.54
C LEU A 3 6.30 -50.60 30.21
N LYS A 4 6.86 -49.53 29.62
CA LYS A 4 6.53 -48.10 29.75
C LYS A 4 7.35 -47.28 30.76
N GLY A 5 8.58 -46.96 30.34
CA GLY A 5 9.14 -45.63 30.60
C GLY A 5 8.62 -44.67 29.53
N GLY A 6 7.78 -43.72 29.93
CA GLY A 6 7.22 -42.69 29.06
C GLY A 6 8.21 -41.55 28.86
N LEU A 7 8.70 -41.41 27.63
CA LEU A 7 9.45 -40.25 27.15
C LEU A 7 8.45 -39.10 26.91
N VAL A 8 8.46 -38.06 27.75
CA VAL A 8 7.72 -36.82 27.47
C VAL A 8 8.55 -36.02 26.47
N VAL A 9 8.24 -36.18 25.18
CA VAL A 9 8.74 -35.33 24.12
C VAL A 9 7.80 -34.14 23.99
N CYS A 10 8.21 -32.99 24.51
CA CYS A 10 7.61 -31.71 24.13
C CYS A 10 7.91 -31.46 22.65
N LEU A 11 6.94 -31.72 21.78
CA LEU A 11 6.98 -31.34 20.37
C LEU A 11 6.93 -29.81 20.24
N ALA A 12 8.10 -29.18 20.17
CA ALA A 12 8.23 -27.86 19.56
C ALA A 12 8.04 -28.05 18.04
N ALA A 13 6.83 -27.77 17.55
CA ALA A 13 6.56 -27.73 16.12
C ALA A 13 7.20 -26.47 15.52
N ILE A 14 8.43 -26.61 15.03
CA ILE A 14 9.07 -25.61 14.16
C ILE A 14 8.40 -25.75 12.78
N LEU A 15 7.36 -24.95 12.53
CA LEU A 15 6.86 -24.73 11.18
C LEU A 15 7.81 -23.78 10.47
N VAL A 16 8.77 -24.36 9.75
CA VAL A 16 9.53 -23.66 8.72
C VAL A 16 8.60 -23.47 7.53
N SER A 17 8.16 -22.24 7.28
CA SER A 17 7.57 -21.87 5.99
C SER A 17 8.31 -20.65 5.43
N GLN A 18 8.76 -20.82 4.18
CA GLN A 18 9.71 -19.97 3.50
C GLN A 18 9.08 -18.68 2.96
N ALA A 19 9.96 -17.67 2.82
CA ALA A 19 9.77 -16.39 2.15
C ALA A 19 8.80 -15.39 2.81
N LEU A 20 9.23 -14.84 3.97
CA LEU A 20 8.82 -13.49 4.37
C LEU A 20 9.43 -12.49 3.38
N LEU A 21 8.62 -11.86 2.54
CA LEU A 21 8.89 -10.49 2.11
C LEU A 21 8.51 -9.56 3.27
N ALA A 22 9.31 -9.63 4.34
CA ALA A 22 9.28 -8.64 5.41
C ALA A 22 9.68 -7.29 4.78
N THR A 23 8.71 -6.40 4.64
CA THR A 23 8.94 -5.02 4.18
C THR A 23 9.21 -4.09 5.37
N SER A 24 9.86 -4.65 6.40
CA SER A 24 10.24 -3.97 7.63
C SER A 24 11.72 -4.26 7.84
N THR A 25 12.51 -3.22 8.09
CA THR A 25 13.93 -3.39 8.37
C THR A 25 14.11 -4.18 9.66
N LYS A 26 15.03 -5.15 9.66
CA LYS A 26 15.35 -5.97 10.83
C LYS A 26 15.85 -5.02 11.94
N GLY A 27 15.04 -4.81 12.99
CA GLY A 27 15.35 -3.89 14.11
C GLY A 27 14.33 -2.79 14.36
N SER A 28 13.26 -2.68 13.56
CA SER A 28 12.16 -1.75 13.80
C SER A 28 11.32 -2.15 15.02
N ARG A 29 10.76 -1.16 15.74
CA ARG A 29 9.82 -1.43 16.85
C ARG A 29 8.54 -2.12 16.37
N TYR A 30 8.08 -1.74 15.18
CA TYR A 30 6.86 -2.23 14.59
C TYR A 30 7.15 -3.04 13.35
N GLU A 31 6.51 -4.20 13.22
CA GLU A 31 6.65 -5.05 12.04
C GLU A 31 5.29 -5.33 11.40
N PHE A 32 5.26 -5.26 10.07
CA PHE A 32 4.13 -5.69 9.27
C PHE A 32 4.49 -6.98 8.53
N ILE A 33 3.84 -8.06 8.92
CA ILE A 33 4.07 -9.40 8.40
C ILE A 33 2.98 -9.73 7.38
N GLN A 34 3.40 -10.29 6.25
CA GLN A 34 2.54 -10.88 5.23
C GLN A 34 2.86 -12.35 5.10
N GLU A 35 1.96 -13.21 5.59
CA GLU A 35 2.15 -14.66 5.59
C GLU A 35 1.15 -15.30 4.63
N ARG A 36 1.62 -16.10 3.66
CA ARG A 36 0.74 -16.86 2.77
C ARG A 36 0.32 -18.15 3.45
N VAL A 37 -1.00 -18.41 3.47
CA VAL A 37 -1.59 -19.60 4.07
C VAL A 37 -2.43 -20.30 3.01
N GLY A 38 -1.94 -21.44 2.51
CA GLY A 38 -2.55 -22.11 1.35
C GLY A 38 -2.31 -21.34 0.04
N SER A 39 -3.12 -21.62 -0.97
CA SER A 39 -2.94 -21.06 -2.32
C SER A 39 -3.58 -19.69 -2.53
N ASP A 40 -4.63 -19.35 -1.77
CA ASP A 40 -5.55 -18.25 -2.09
C ASP A 40 -5.65 -17.16 -1.00
N ARG A 41 -4.86 -17.28 0.07
CA ARG A 41 -5.03 -16.46 1.27
C ARG A 41 -3.70 -15.94 1.83
N LEU A 42 -3.74 -14.69 2.27
CA LEU A 42 -2.70 -14.02 3.04
C LEU A 42 -3.25 -13.69 4.44
N ILE A 43 -2.43 -13.89 5.46
CA ILE A 43 -2.63 -13.34 6.80
C ILE A 43 -1.67 -12.16 6.96
N LEU A 44 -2.25 -10.99 7.22
CA LEU A 44 -1.55 -9.76 7.50
C LEU A 44 -1.50 -9.58 9.02
N ARG A 45 -0.34 -9.22 9.58
CA ARG A 45 -0.20 -8.89 11.00
C ARG A 45 0.60 -7.62 11.17
N LEU A 46 0.20 -6.80 12.14
CA LEU A 46 0.98 -5.67 12.63
C LEU A 46 1.34 -5.94 14.09
N ILE A 47 2.62 -5.93 14.42
CA ILE A 47 3.15 -6.30 15.74
C ILE A 47 3.97 -5.13 16.29
N ASP A 48 3.85 -4.88 17.61
CA ASP A 48 4.78 -4.04 18.38
C ASP A 48 5.73 -4.96 19.15
N TRP A 49 6.97 -5.05 18.70
CA TRP A 49 7.99 -5.93 19.30
C TRP A 49 8.48 -5.45 20.66
N GLN A 50 8.39 -4.15 20.96
CA GLN A 50 8.80 -3.65 22.27
C GLN A 50 7.84 -4.12 23.38
N SER A 51 6.56 -4.24 23.06
CA SER A 51 5.54 -4.72 24.01
C SER A 51 5.11 -6.18 23.77
N GLU A 52 5.67 -6.82 22.74
CA GLU A 52 5.28 -8.16 22.25
C GLU A 52 3.78 -8.29 21.96
N ARG A 53 3.16 -7.22 21.45
CA ARG A 53 1.71 -7.18 21.21
C ARG A 53 1.37 -7.27 19.73
N LEU A 54 0.42 -8.15 19.41
CA LEU A 54 -0.31 -8.11 18.15
C LEU A 54 -1.26 -6.91 18.14
N LEU A 55 -0.96 -5.90 17.32
CA LEU A 55 -1.77 -4.70 17.18
C LEU A 55 -2.96 -4.91 16.26
N TRP A 56 -2.79 -5.71 15.21
CA TRP A 56 -3.83 -5.99 14.22
C TRP A 56 -3.53 -7.24 13.42
N THR A 57 -4.57 -7.97 13.02
CA THR A 57 -4.47 -9.12 12.13
C THR A 57 -5.63 -9.16 11.16
N ARG A 58 -5.39 -9.62 9.94
CA ARG A 58 -6.47 -9.81 8.96
C ARG A 58 -6.14 -10.88 7.93
N SER A 59 -7.14 -11.69 7.61
CA SER A 59 -7.10 -12.56 6.44
C SER A 59 -7.61 -11.83 5.20
N VAL A 60 -6.83 -11.85 4.13
CA VAL A 60 -7.13 -11.22 2.85
C VAL A 60 -6.75 -12.15 1.71
N ARG A 61 -7.21 -11.87 0.49
CA ARG A 61 -6.73 -12.60 -0.70
C ARG A 61 -5.42 -12.03 -1.21
N GLU A 62 -5.34 -10.70 -1.28
CA GLU A 62 -4.24 -10.02 -1.94
C GLU A 62 -4.02 -8.62 -1.35
N VAL A 63 -2.75 -8.22 -1.30
CA VAL A 63 -2.31 -6.87 -0.95
C VAL A 63 -1.83 -6.20 -2.22
N ALA A 64 -2.42 -5.06 -2.54
CA ALA A 64 -2.04 -4.28 -3.71
C ALA A 64 -0.75 -3.50 -3.47
N ARG A 65 -0.67 -2.77 -2.34
CA ARG A 65 0.54 -2.00 -1.95
C ARG A 65 0.63 -1.85 -0.43
N VAL A 66 1.86 -1.69 0.05
CA VAL A 66 2.21 -1.39 1.45
C VAL A 66 3.14 -0.19 1.46
N ALA A 67 2.95 0.74 2.40
CA ALA A 67 3.84 1.88 2.59
C ALA A 67 4.01 2.20 4.07
N TRP A 68 5.26 2.23 4.51
CA TRP A 68 5.69 2.75 5.81
C TRP A 68 6.09 4.22 5.68
N SER A 69 5.83 5.03 6.72
CA SER A 69 6.48 6.33 6.85
C SER A 69 7.97 6.16 7.08
N GLN A 70 8.75 7.21 6.82
CA GLN A 70 10.21 7.17 6.95
C GLN A 70 10.69 6.80 8.36
N ASP A 71 9.92 7.15 9.39
CA ASP A 71 10.18 6.84 10.80
C ASP A 71 9.56 5.51 11.25
N GLU A 72 8.98 4.74 10.32
CA GLU A 72 8.30 3.46 10.56
C GLU A 72 7.20 3.49 11.64
N ASN A 73 6.66 4.68 11.94
CA ASN A 73 5.59 4.87 12.93
C ASN A 73 4.20 5.02 12.30
N THR A 74 4.09 4.99 10.97
CA THR A 74 2.82 5.06 10.24
C THR A 74 2.81 4.05 9.11
N LEU A 75 1.71 3.33 8.95
CA LEU A 75 1.53 2.27 7.95
C LEU A 75 0.27 2.53 7.12
N ALA A 76 0.38 2.35 5.80
CA ALA A 76 -0.73 2.23 4.87
C ALA A 76 -0.67 0.89 4.14
N VAL A 77 -1.81 0.22 4.03
CA VAL A 77 -1.95 -1.02 3.27
C VAL A 77 -3.18 -0.89 2.37
N LEU A 78 -2.98 -1.03 1.06
CA LEU A 78 -4.07 -1.20 0.10
C LEU A 78 -4.33 -2.69 -0.09
N ILE A 79 -5.53 -3.11 0.27
CA ILE A 79 -5.94 -4.52 0.27
C ILE A 79 -6.99 -4.72 -0.82
N LEU A 80 -6.83 -5.76 -1.63
CA LEU A 80 -7.88 -6.22 -2.54
C LEU A 80 -8.81 -7.18 -1.78
N THR A 81 -10.08 -6.81 -1.66
CA THR A 81 -11.04 -7.49 -0.76
C THR A 81 -11.99 -8.48 -1.44
N GLY A 82 -11.82 -8.77 -2.74
CA GLY A 82 -12.69 -9.68 -3.51
C GLY A 82 -14.17 -9.26 -3.49
N GLU A 83 -15.10 -9.92 -4.17
CA GLU A 83 -15.10 -10.48 -5.52
C GLU A 83 -15.32 -9.34 -6.53
N ARG A 84 -14.84 -9.49 -7.77
CA ARG A 84 -15.49 -8.83 -8.92
C ARG A 84 -16.92 -9.37 -8.93
N ARG A 85 -17.89 -8.64 -8.37
CA ARG A 85 -19.27 -8.90 -8.78
C ARG A 85 -19.31 -8.70 -10.30
N PRO A 86 -20.01 -9.54 -11.07
CA PRO A 86 -20.13 -9.35 -12.52
C PRO A 86 -20.58 -7.93 -12.90
N SER A 87 -21.31 -7.25 -11.99
CA SER A 87 -21.80 -5.88 -12.14
C SER A 87 -20.89 -4.79 -11.54
N ALA A 88 -19.75 -5.13 -10.94
CA ALA A 88 -18.87 -4.15 -10.32
C ALA A 88 -17.88 -3.61 -11.36
N LEU A 89 -17.98 -2.31 -11.64
CA LEU A 89 -17.09 -1.60 -12.56
C LEU A 89 -15.61 -1.57 -12.10
N TYR A 90 -15.33 -1.89 -10.83
CA TYR A 90 -13.97 -1.85 -10.26
C TYR A 90 -13.76 -2.98 -9.23
N PRO A 91 -12.52 -3.46 -9.07
CA PRO A 91 -12.13 -4.29 -7.93
C PRO A 91 -12.39 -3.55 -6.61
N ARG A 92 -12.73 -4.30 -5.57
CA ARG A 92 -12.99 -3.72 -4.24
C ARG A 92 -11.73 -3.58 -3.43
N PHE A 93 -11.22 -2.36 -3.33
CA PHE A 93 -10.09 -2.05 -2.47
C PHE A 93 -10.53 -1.55 -1.09
N ARG A 94 -9.67 -1.77 -0.09
CA ARG A 94 -9.70 -1.08 1.19
C ARG A 94 -8.34 -0.46 1.46
N LEU A 95 -8.34 0.74 2.02
CA LEU A 95 -7.15 1.34 2.61
C LEU A 95 -7.18 1.09 4.11
N VAL A 96 -6.18 0.37 4.62
CA VAL A 96 -5.92 0.23 6.05
C VAL A 96 -4.82 1.21 6.41
N THR A 97 -5.05 2.01 7.45
CA THR A 97 -4.08 2.97 7.94
C THR A 97 -3.86 2.81 9.43
N TRP A 98 -2.64 3.02 9.88
CA TRP A 98 -2.27 2.97 11.28
C TRP A 98 -1.15 3.97 11.59
N ARG A 99 -1.11 4.45 12.84
CA ARG A 99 -0.04 5.24 13.41
C ARG A 99 0.26 4.75 14.82
N ALA A 100 1.53 4.78 15.22
CA ALA A 100 1.98 4.45 16.56
C ALA A 100 1.14 5.15 17.64
N GLY A 101 0.66 4.38 18.62
CA GLY A 101 -0.23 4.86 19.67
C GLY A 101 -1.70 5.02 19.27
N GLU A 102 -2.05 4.86 17.99
CA GLU A 102 -3.43 4.92 17.51
C GLU A 102 -4.01 3.52 17.19
N ARG A 103 -5.34 3.45 17.10
CA ARG A 103 -6.04 2.27 16.59
C ARG A 103 -5.90 2.18 15.08
N VAL A 104 -5.80 0.95 14.56
CA VAL A 104 -5.89 0.69 13.12
C VAL A 104 -7.26 1.13 12.60
N ARG A 105 -7.27 1.82 11.45
CA ARG A 105 -8.48 2.28 10.76
C ARG A 105 -8.58 1.65 9.38
N GLU A 106 -9.80 1.32 8.98
CA GLU A 106 -10.09 0.80 7.64
C GLU A 106 -11.03 1.72 6.89
N HIS A 107 -10.68 2.02 5.65
CA HIS A 107 -11.44 2.91 4.78
C HIS A 107 -11.86 2.13 3.54
N ALA A 108 -13.17 1.96 3.35
CA ALA A 108 -13.73 1.18 2.25
C ALA A 108 -14.58 2.00 1.26
N ARG A 109 -14.83 3.28 1.56
CA ARG A 109 -15.76 4.15 0.80
C ARG A 109 -15.09 5.40 0.23
N LEU A 110 -13.76 5.41 0.15
CA LEU A 110 -13.00 6.49 -0.47
C LEU A 110 -13.15 6.45 -1.99
N ARG A 111 -13.27 7.61 -2.64
CA ARG A 111 -13.34 7.72 -4.11
C ARG A 111 -12.03 7.29 -4.76
N LEU A 112 -10.88 7.49 -4.11
CA LEU A 112 -9.58 7.01 -4.60
C LEU A 112 -9.53 5.49 -4.77
N LEU A 113 -10.42 4.74 -4.08
CA LEU A 113 -10.50 3.27 -4.17
C LEU A 113 -11.33 2.80 -5.36
N LYS A 114 -12.00 3.70 -6.09
CA LYS A 114 -12.68 3.40 -7.36
C LYS A 114 -11.64 3.43 -8.49
N SER A 115 -10.83 2.39 -8.57
CA SER A 115 -9.73 2.26 -9.53
C SER A 115 -9.49 0.79 -9.84
N GLU A 116 -8.89 0.47 -10.99
CA GLU A 116 -8.46 -0.90 -11.33
C GLU A 116 -7.12 -1.26 -10.67
N GLY A 117 -6.30 -0.27 -10.35
CA GLY A 117 -5.06 -0.47 -9.60
C GLY A 117 -4.44 0.80 -9.05
N PHE A 118 -3.23 0.68 -8.53
CA PHE A 118 -2.48 1.78 -7.91
C PHE A 118 -1.04 1.77 -8.38
N LEU A 119 -0.53 2.94 -8.72
CA LEU A 119 0.82 3.16 -9.24
C LEU A 119 1.78 3.67 -8.16
N GLN A 120 1.27 4.42 -7.18
CA GLN A 120 2.08 5.00 -6.10
C GLN A 120 1.30 5.03 -4.79
N LEU A 121 2.02 4.78 -3.69
CA LEU A 121 1.54 4.88 -2.31
C LEU A 121 2.69 5.40 -1.45
N GLU A 122 2.65 6.65 -1.02
CA GLU A 122 3.80 7.30 -0.36
C GLU A 122 3.38 8.28 0.74
N TRP A 123 3.98 8.12 1.93
CA TRP A 123 3.73 9.03 3.04
C TRP A 123 4.46 10.36 2.88
N SER A 124 3.80 11.44 3.27
CA SER A 124 4.44 12.73 3.50
C SER A 124 5.56 12.59 4.54
N PRO A 125 6.59 13.45 4.54
CA PRO A 125 7.72 13.34 5.47
C PRO A 125 7.38 13.23 6.96
N ASN A 126 6.24 13.77 7.40
CA ASN A 126 5.77 13.68 8.80
C ASN A 126 4.71 12.57 9.04
N GLY A 127 4.54 11.65 8.08
CA GLY A 127 3.58 10.56 8.11
C GLY A 127 2.11 10.98 8.22
N SER A 128 1.75 12.25 8.04
CA SER A 128 0.38 12.74 8.29
C SER A 128 -0.54 12.66 7.07
N ARG A 129 0.05 12.56 5.87
CA ARG A 129 -0.67 12.51 4.60
C ARG A 129 -0.12 11.41 3.74
N LEU A 130 -0.99 10.79 2.97
CA LEU A 130 -0.66 9.73 2.04
C LEU A 130 -0.92 10.24 0.62
N LEU A 131 0.12 10.25 -0.20
CA LEU A 131 0.03 10.48 -1.63
C LEU A 131 -0.34 9.16 -2.30
N VAL A 132 -1.39 9.18 -3.10
CA VAL A 132 -1.86 8.00 -3.83
C VAL A 132 -1.98 8.34 -5.31
N ARG A 133 -1.30 7.59 -6.16
CA ARG A 133 -1.54 7.62 -7.61
C ARG A 133 -2.34 6.38 -7.97
N SER A 134 -3.63 6.56 -8.23
CA SER A 134 -4.53 5.47 -8.62
C SER A 134 -4.67 5.38 -10.13
N ALA A 135 -4.93 4.19 -10.67
CA ALA A 135 -5.15 3.95 -12.09
C ALA A 135 -6.62 3.53 -12.30
N PRO A 136 -7.47 4.41 -12.86
CA PRO A 136 -8.89 4.11 -13.04
C PRO A 136 -9.19 2.99 -14.03
N SER A 137 -8.24 2.62 -14.91
CA SER A 137 -8.38 1.57 -15.91
C SER A 137 -7.07 0.78 -16.07
N PHE A 138 -7.13 -0.37 -16.74
CA PHE A 138 -5.91 -1.12 -17.11
C PHE A 138 -5.02 -0.35 -18.09
N GLY A 139 -5.59 0.37 -19.05
CA GLY A 139 -4.78 1.22 -19.96
C GLY A 139 -3.99 2.28 -19.20
N ASN A 140 -4.54 2.83 -18.11
CA ASN A 140 -3.81 3.73 -17.22
C ASN A 140 -2.66 3.06 -16.46
N LEU A 141 -2.82 1.78 -16.10
CA LEU A 141 -1.73 1.00 -15.49
C LEU A 141 -0.61 0.75 -16.50
N ASP A 142 -0.98 0.33 -17.71
CA ASP A 142 -0.03 -0.01 -18.77
C ASP A 142 0.78 1.22 -19.22
N GLN A 143 0.16 2.39 -19.20
CA GLN A 143 0.80 3.66 -19.56
C GLN A 143 1.50 4.34 -18.37
N ASP A 144 1.42 3.80 -17.15
CA ASP A 144 1.88 4.47 -15.93
C ASP A 144 1.32 5.92 -15.77
N VAL A 145 0.05 6.12 -16.10
CA VAL A 145 -0.63 7.42 -15.99
C VAL A 145 -1.81 7.29 -15.03
N GLY A 146 -1.81 8.07 -13.94
CA GLY A 146 -2.82 7.94 -12.89
C GLY A 146 -3.58 9.21 -12.53
N VAL A 147 -4.49 9.06 -11.57
CA VAL A 147 -5.12 10.15 -10.83
C VAL A 147 -4.38 10.31 -9.50
N LEU A 148 -3.96 11.54 -9.21
CA LEU A 148 -3.25 11.90 -8.00
C LEU A 148 -4.22 12.32 -6.90
N TRP A 149 -4.05 11.74 -5.72
CA TRP A 149 -4.85 11.98 -4.54
C TRP A 149 -3.96 12.27 -3.34
N CYS A 150 -4.49 13.07 -2.42
CA CYS A 150 -3.92 13.28 -1.10
C CYS A 150 -4.91 12.81 -0.04
N PHE A 151 -4.50 11.92 0.84
CA PHE A 151 -5.33 11.42 1.93
C PHE A 151 -4.76 11.92 3.26
N ASP A 152 -5.57 12.62 4.05
CA ASP A 152 -5.20 13.07 5.40
C ASP A 152 -5.55 11.99 6.44
N LEU A 153 -4.53 11.49 7.13
CA LEU A 153 -4.66 10.37 8.06
C LEU A 153 -5.62 10.69 9.23
N ARG A 154 -5.53 11.93 9.75
CA ARG A 154 -6.28 12.33 10.94
C ARG A 154 -7.79 12.38 10.67
N SER A 155 -8.17 13.09 9.62
CA SER A 155 -9.56 13.32 9.23
C SER A 155 -10.16 12.20 8.39
N GLY A 156 -9.34 11.33 7.79
CA GLY A 156 -9.77 10.30 6.85
C GLY A 156 -10.31 10.88 5.54
N ARG A 157 -10.00 12.14 5.23
CA ARG A 157 -10.48 12.82 4.02
C ARG A 157 -9.50 12.64 2.88
N GLU A 158 -10.05 12.50 1.68
CA GLU A 158 -9.30 12.49 0.43
C GLU A 158 -9.53 13.77 -0.37
N GLU A 159 -8.47 14.26 -0.99
CA GLU A 159 -8.47 15.35 -1.94
C GLU A 159 -8.00 14.82 -3.29
N ARG A 160 -8.81 14.99 -4.33
CA ARG A 160 -8.38 14.73 -5.71
C ARG A 160 -7.58 15.94 -6.20
N ILE A 161 -6.36 15.71 -6.66
CA ILE A 161 -5.46 16.80 -7.10
C ILE A 161 -5.52 16.95 -8.61
N ALA A 162 -5.18 15.89 -9.36
CA ALA A 162 -5.12 15.94 -10.83
C ALA A 162 -5.32 14.54 -11.44
N GLY A 163 -5.75 14.48 -12.70
CA GLY A 163 -5.68 13.28 -13.53
C GLY A 163 -4.57 13.40 -14.57
N GLY A 164 -4.15 12.29 -15.17
CA GLY A 164 -3.07 12.33 -16.16
C GLY A 164 -1.69 12.51 -15.54
N VAL A 165 -1.48 12.05 -14.30
CA VAL A 165 -0.22 12.23 -13.58
C VAL A 165 0.70 11.03 -13.80
N THR A 166 1.92 11.28 -14.27
CA THR A 166 2.95 10.28 -14.58
C THR A 166 3.96 10.10 -13.44
N ARG A 167 4.08 11.08 -12.56
CA ARG A 167 4.89 10.99 -11.34
C ARG A 167 4.56 12.11 -10.37
N ALA A 168 4.78 11.86 -9.09
CA ALA A 168 4.63 12.86 -8.03
C ALA A 168 5.58 12.58 -6.88
N VAL A 169 6.01 13.62 -6.17
CA VAL A 169 6.91 13.54 -5.02
C VAL A 169 6.49 14.55 -3.95
N TRP A 170 6.76 14.24 -2.69
CA TRP A 170 6.65 15.22 -1.60
C TRP A 170 7.82 16.20 -1.62
N LEU A 171 7.51 17.49 -1.49
CA LEU A 171 8.49 18.56 -1.23
C LEU A 171 8.55 18.92 0.26
N SER A 172 7.44 18.71 0.98
CA SER A 172 7.32 18.94 2.42
C SER A 172 6.10 18.18 2.95
N ALA A 173 5.80 18.29 4.24
CA ALA A 173 4.63 17.67 4.87
C ALA A 173 3.27 17.96 4.18
N ARG A 174 3.16 19.05 3.40
CA ARG A 174 1.91 19.42 2.71
C ARG A 174 2.09 19.83 1.26
N ARG A 175 3.31 19.96 0.75
CA ARG A 175 3.54 20.37 -0.64
C ARG A 175 4.04 19.19 -1.45
N ILE A 176 3.50 19.05 -2.63
CA ILE A 176 3.91 18.06 -3.61
C ILE A 176 4.32 18.74 -4.91
N ARG A 177 5.21 18.07 -5.64
CA ARG A 177 5.48 18.34 -7.05
C ARG A 177 5.01 17.16 -7.87
N TYR A 178 4.38 17.41 -9.00
CA TYR A 178 3.90 16.36 -9.88
C TYR A 178 4.04 16.76 -11.34
N TRP A 179 4.08 15.75 -12.21
CA TRP A 179 4.16 15.92 -13.65
C TRP A 179 2.89 15.37 -14.27
N GLN A 180 2.27 16.20 -15.09
CA GLN A 180 0.98 15.92 -15.68
C GLN A 180 1.12 15.86 -17.20
N TRP A 181 0.69 14.75 -17.79
CA TRP A 181 0.61 14.57 -19.23
C TRP A 181 -0.27 15.64 -19.86
N THR A 182 0.19 16.24 -20.96
CA THR A 182 -0.54 17.25 -21.73
C THR A 182 -1.58 16.65 -22.69
N GLY A 183 -1.60 15.32 -22.85
CA GLY A 183 -2.37 14.63 -23.89
C GLY A 183 -1.58 14.41 -25.18
N ARG A 184 -0.30 14.79 -25.24
CA ARG A 184 0.59 14.58 -26.39
C ARG A 184 1.73 13.62 -26.06
N GLU A 185 2.06 12.78 -27.03
CA GLU A 185 3.27 11.98 -27.03
C GLU A 185 4.27 12.63 -27.99
N VAL A 186 5.53 12.71 -27.58
CA VAL A 186 6.62 13.30 -28.36
C VAL A 186 7.73 12.26 -28.53
N PRO A 187 8.45 12.24 -29.66
CA PRO A 187 9.59 11.34 -29.82
C PRO A 187 10.57 11.47 -28.66
N ASP A 188 11.05 10.34 -28.16
CA ASP A 188 12.03 10.32 -27.09
C ASP A 188 13.43 10.58 -27.67
N PRO A 189 14.09 11.72 -27.36
CA PRO A 189 15.42 12.02 -27.88
C PRO A 189 16.49 11.06 -27.34
N GLU A 190 16.24 10.40 -26.21
CA GLU A 190 17.18 9.48 -25.57
C GLU A 190 16.99 8.04 -26.09
N ASN A 191 15.83 7.73 -26.67
CA ASN A 191 15.49 6.40 -27.16
C ASN A 191 14.86 6.47 -28.57
N PRO A 192 15.68 6.46 -29.64
CA PRO A 192 15.18 6.55 -31.01
C PRO A 192 14.13 5.48 -31.33
N GLY A 193 12.98 5.92 -31.86
CA GLY A 193 11.85 5.05 -32.18
C GLY A 193 10.83 4.87 -31.05
N LEU A 194 11.12 5.38 -29.85
CA LEU A 194 10.17 5.45 -28.75
C LEU A 194 9.56 6.86 -28.63
N TYR A 195 8.44 6.93 -27.94
CA TYR A 195 7.76 8.16 -27.57
C TYR A 195 7.72 8.28 -26.05
N ARG A 196 7.73 9.53 -25.56
CA ARG A 196 7.49 9.87 -24.16
C ARG A 196 6.32 10.83 -24.04
N PHE A 197 5.69 10.85 -22.87
CA PHE A 197 4.66 11.85 -22.59
C PHE A 197 5.28 13.25 -22.54
N GLU A 198 4.65 14.20 -23.21
CA GLU A 198 4.90 15.61 -22.94
C GLU A 198 4.23 15.96 -21.59
N GLU A 199 5.01 16.49 -20.66
CA GLU A 199 4.59 16.73 -19.29
C GLU A 199 4.68 18.21 -18.91
N VAL A 200 3.75 18.66 -18.07
CA VAL A 200 3.85 19.93 -17.35
C VAL A 200 4.07 19.65 -15.87
N MET A 201 5.12 20.24 -15.33
CA MET A 201 5.40 20.22 -13.89
C MET A 201 4.50 21.21 -13.16
N LYS A 202 3.89 20.75 -12.07
CA LYS A 202 3.02 21.54 -11.21
C LYS A 202 3.33 21.25 -9.74
N GLU A 203 2.93 22.18 -8.87
CA GLU A 203 2.97 21.99 -7.43
C GLU A 203 1.59 22.17 -6.84
N HIS A 204 1.30 21.43 -5.77
CA HIS A 204 0.04 21.54 -5.03
C HIS A 204 0.30 21.52 -3.53
N ARG A 205 -0.55 22.20 -2.77
CA ARG A 205 -0.56 22.14 -1.31
C ARG A 205 -1.77 21.33 -0.85
N CYS A 206 -1.53 20.11 -0.38
CA CYS A 206 -2.56 19.28 0.23
C CYS A 206 -3.19 19.98 1.43
N ARG A 207 -4.51 19.93 1.49
CA ARG A 207 -5.28 20.48 2.62
C ARG A 207 -5.24 19.57 3.84
#